data_AF-A0AAX2J554-F1
#
_entry.id   AF-A0AAX2J554-F1
#
_cell.length_a   1.000
_cell.length_b   1.000
_cell.length_c   1.000
_cell.angle_alpha   90.00
_cell.angle_beta   90.00
_cell.angle_gamma   90.00
#
_symmetry.space_group_name_H-M   'P 1'
#
loop_
_entity.id
_entity.type
_entity.pdbx_description
1 polymer ?
#
loop_
_entity_poly.entity_id
_entity_poly.type
_entity_poly.pdbx_seq_one_letter_code
_entity_poly.pdbx_strand_id
1 'polypeptide(L)'
;MFYFDVALKLLLGFLALILLINLTEKWNLAPASASDQVQNYVLGGIVGGVIYNPDITVLEFMLILIIWLMLVLSLRWLKKHNNLVKRWVDGELVVLVSKG
;
A
#
# COMPACT_ATOMS: atom_id res chain seq x y z
N MET A 1 4.64 -26.94 -11.17
CA MET A 1 4.68 -26.49 -9.77
C MET A 1 5.13 -25.03 -9.70
N PHE A 2 6.37 -24.68 -10.04
CA PHE A 2 6.88 -23.29 -9.95
C PHE A 2 5.96 -22.21 -10.56
N TYR A 3 5.53 -22.34 -11.81
CA TYR A 3 4.64 -21.36 -12.46
C TYR A 3 3.23 -21.28 -11.85
N PHE A 4 2.76 -22.37 -11.23
CA PHE A 4 1.46 -22.38 -10.54
C PHE A 4 1.55 -21.59 -9.23
N ASP A 5 2.64 -21.76 -8.47
CA ASP A 5 2.88 -20.98 -7.25
C ASP A 5 3.05 -19.48 -7.57
N VAL A 6 3.80 -19.16 -8.63
CA VAL A 6 3.93 -17.80 -9.16
C VAL A 6 2.57 -17.20 -9.51
N ALA A 7 1.71 -17.96 -10.20
CA ALA A 7 0.36 -17.51 -10.57
C ALA A 7 -0.53 -17.26 -9.33
N LEU A 8 -0.46 -18.12 -8.31
CA LEU A 8 -1.18 -17.93 -7.06
C LEU A 8 -0.71 -16.69 -6.29
N LYS A 9 0.61 -16.47 -6.20
CA LYS A 9 1.17 -15.26 -5.58
C LYS A 9 0.79 -13.99 -6.36
N LEU A 10 0.80 -14.04 -7.69
CA LEU A 10 0.34 -12.93 -8.53
C LEU A 10 -1.13 -12.60 -8.26
N LEU A 11 -1.99 -13.62 -8.22
CA LEU A 11 -3.42 -13.44 -7.96
C LEU A 11 -3.67 -12.87 -6.55
N LEU A 12 -2.95 -13.35 -5.54
CA LEU A 12 -3.00 -12.81 -4.18
C LEU A 12 -2.51 -11.36 -4.11
N GLY A 13 -1.40 -11.03 -4.76
CA GLY A 13 -0.88 -9.66 -4.80
C GLY A 13 -1.86 -8.71 -5.49
N PHE A 14 -2.50 -9.16 -6.56
CA PHE A 14 -3.54 -8.41 -7.26
C PHE A 14 -4.79 -8.18 -6.39
N LEU A 15 -5.28 -9.21 -5.70
CA LEU A 15 -6.39 -9.08 -4.76
C LEU A 15 -6.04 -8.14 -3.59
N ALA A 16 -4.81 -8.21 -3.08
CA ALA A 16 -4.33 -7.33 -2.03
C ALA A 16 -4.27 -5.86 -2.48
N LEU A 17 -3.86 -5.60 -3.73
CA LEU A 17 -3.91 -4.27 -4.34
C LEU A 17 -5.35 -3.73 -4.38
N ILE A 18 -6.30 -4.52 -4.88
CA ILE A 18 -7.72 -4.13 -4.92
C ILE A 18 -8.23 -3.83 -3.50
N LEU A 19 -7.94 -4.72 -2.56
CA LEU A 19 -8.36 -4.57 -1.17
C LEU A 19 -7.77 -3.31 -0.53
N LEU A 20 -6.49 -3.02 -0.76
CA LEU A 20 -5.83 -1.81 -0.26
C LEU A 20 -6.46 -0.54 -0.82
N ILE A 21 -6.74 -0.50 -2.13
CA ILE A 21 -7.40 0.64 -2.79
C ILE A 21 -8.81 0.87 -2.22
N ASN A 22 -9.60 -0.20 -2.07
CA ASN A 22 -10.95 -0.11 -1.51
C ASN A 22 -10.93 0.38 -0.05
N LEU A 23 -10.03 -0.17 0.78
CA LEU A 23 -9.90 0.24 2.18
C LEU A 23 -9.35 1.65 2.35
N THR A 24 -8.50 2.12 1.44
CA THR A 24 -7.97 3.49 1.49
C THR A 24 -8.94 4.52 0.90
N GLU A 25 -10.06 4.08 0.30
CA GLU A 25 -11.10 4.92 -0.32
C GLU A 25 -10.56 5.84 -1.44
N LYS A 26 -9.42 5.46 -2.04
CA LYS A 26 -8.75 6.22 -3.09
C LYS A 26 -9.11 5.63 -4.44
N TRP A 27 -10.21 6.11 -5.03
CA TRP A 27 -10.66 5.69 -6.36
C TRP A 27 -9.73 6.14 -7.50
N ASN A 28 -8.72 6.97 -7.19
CA ASN A 28 -7.73 7.41 -8.17
C ASN A 28 -6.47 6.55 -8.08
N LEU A 29 -6.16 5.84 -9.16
CA LEU A 29 -4.93 5.05 -9.31
C LEU A 29 -3.67 5.94 -9.40
N ALA A 30 -3.84 7.23 -9.73
CA ALA A 30 -2.77 8.20 -9.69
C ALA A 30 -2.46 8.60 -8.23
N PRO A 31 -1.18 8.75 -7.87
CA PRO A 31 -0.80 9.15 -6.52
C PRO A 31 -1.40 10.50 -6.15
N ALA A 32 -2.26 10.51 -5.13
CA ALA A 32 -2.89 11.73 -4.63
C ALA A 32 -2.05 12.42 -3.54
N SER A 33 -1.10 11.72 -2.91
CA SER A 33 -0.13 12.25 -1.94
C SER A 33 1.25 11.56 -2.03
N ALA A 34 2.27 12.15 -1.42
CA ALA A 34 3.60 11.53 -1.29
C ALA A 34 3.54 10.18 -0.57
N SER A 35 2.73 10.09 0.49
CA SER A 35 2.50 8.82 1.20
C SER A 35 1.82 7.75 0.35
N ASP A 36 1.04 8.12 -0.67
CA ASP A 36 0.45 7.15 -1.61
C ASP A 36 1.48 6.61 -2.59
N GLN A 37 2.41 7.45 -3.06
CA GLN A 37 3.52 6.99 -3.88
C GLN A 37 4.37 5.97 -3.14
N VAL A 38 4.71 6.26 -1.88
CA VAL A 38 5.48 5.35 -1.03
C VAL A 38 4.73 4.03 -0.82
N GLN A 39 3.43 4.08 -0.52
CA GLN A 39 2.64 2.86 -0.33
C GLN A 39 2.59 1.99 -1.59
N ASN A 40 2.34 2.59 -2.75
CA ASN A 40 2.30 1.86 -4.02
C ASN A 40 3.67 1.29 -4.41
N TYR A 41 4.75 2.04 -4.16
CA TYR A 41 6.12 1.58 -4.43
C TYR A 41 6.51 0.39 -3.55
N VAL A 42 6.26 0.47 -2.24
CA VAL A 42 6.62 -0.60 -1.31
C VAL A 42 5.77 -1.85 -1.57
N LEU A 43 4.46 -1.70 -1.83
CA LEU A 43 3.62 -2.84 -2.20
C LEU A 43 4.08 -3.50 -3.50
N GLY A 44 4.43 -2.70 -4.52
CA GLY A 44 5.02 -3.20 -5.76
C GLY A 44 6.33 -3.97 -5.53
N GLY A 45 7.19 -3.47 -4.63
CA GLY A 45 8.43 -4.14 -4.25
C GLY A 45 8.21 -5.46 -3.50
N ILE A 46 7.26 -5.50 -2.55
CA ILE A 46 6.89 -6.72 -1.83
C ILE A 46 6.36 -7.76 -2.81
N VAL A 47 5.40 -7.40 -3.65
CA VAL A 47 4.78 -8.31 -4.62
C VAL A 47 5.84 -8.80 -5.63
N GLY A 48 6.61 -7.88 -6.23
CA GLY A 48 7.64 -8.21 -7.21
C GLY A 48 8.76 -9.09 -6.66
N GLY A 49 9.19 -8.87 -5.41
CA GLY A 49 10.22 -9.68 -4.76
C GLY A 49 9.75 -11.07 -4.36
N VAL A 50 8.51 -11.19 -3.87
CA VAL A 50 7.98 -12.46 -3.33
C VAL A 50 7.51 -13.41 -4.44
N ILE A 51 7.01 -12.89 -5.57
CA ILE A 51 6.48 -13.71 -6.67
C ILE A 51 7.53 -14.68 -7.21
N TYR A 52 8.77 -14.22 -7.40
CA TYR A 52 9.84 -15.02 -7.99
C TYR A 52 10.69 -15.77 -6.96
N ASN A 53 10.47 -15.54 -5.67
CA ASN A 53 11.23 -16.19 -4.62
C ASN A 53 10.61 -17.57 -4.27
N PRO A 54 11.26 -18.70 -4.57
CA PRO A 54 10.74 -20.02 -4.26
C PRO A 54 10.72 -20.34 -2.76
N ASP A 55 11.56 -19.67 -1.96
CA ASP A 55 11.68 -19.92 -0.51
C ASP A 55 10.48 -19.35 0.26
N ILE A 56 9.75 -18.40 -0.35
CA ILE A 56 8.56 -17.80 0.25
C ILE A 56 7.34 -18.57 -0.23
N THR A 57 6.65 -19.25 0.68
CA THR A 57 5.40 -19.95 0.41
C THR A 57 4.23 -18.98 0.21
N VAL A 58 3.13 -19.48 -0.35
CA VAL A 58 1.89 -18.71 -0.52
C VAL A 58 1.35 -18.22 0.84
N LEU A 59 1.48 -19.03 1.89
CA LEU A 59 1.05 -18.68 3.25
C LEU A 59 1.89 -17.53 3.83
N GLU A 60 3.21 -17.60 3.70
CA GLU A 60 4.11 -16.52 4.14
C GLU A 60 3.84 -15.23 3.39
N PHE A 61 3.56 -15.31 2.09
CA PHE A 61 3.16 -14.15 1.32
C PHE A 61 1.86 -13.52 1.83
N MET A 62 0.85 -14.31 2.19
CA MET A 62 -0.38 -13.79 2.82
C MET A 62 -0.09 -13.09 4.15
N LEU A 63 0.79 -13.64 5.00
CA LEU A 63 1.19 -13.01 6.26
C LEU A 63 1.89 -11.67 6.04
N ILE A 64 2.81 -11.61 5.06
CA ILE A 64 3.50 -10.36 4.67
C ILE A 64 2.48 -9.30 4.25
N LEU A 65 1.48 -9.67 3.43
CA LEU A 65 0.42 -8.77 2.99
C LEU A 65 -0.45 -8.27 4.15
N ILE A 66 -0.76 -9.13 5.13
CA ILE A 66 -1.53 -8.75 6.34
C ILE A 66 -0.74 -7.76 7.19
N ILE A 67 0.56 -8.02 7.43
CA ILE A 67 1.44 -7.11 8.17
C ILE A 67 1.50 -5.75 7.47
N TRP A 68 1.70 -5.76 6.16
CA TRP A 68 1.72 -4.55 5.35
C TRP A 68 0.41 -3.76 5.45
N LEU A 69 -0.73 -4.44 5.32
CA LEU A 69 -2.05 -3.82 5.44
C LEU A 69 -2.23 -3.18 6.83
N MET A 70 -1.84 -3.86 7.90
CA MET A 70 -1.90 -3.31 9.27
C MET A 70 -1.02 -2.05 9.41
N LEU A 71 0.17 -2.03 8.82
CA LEU A 71 1.04 -0.85 8.83
C LEU A 71 0.39 0.35 8.11
N VAL A 72 -0.20 0.11 6.94
CA VAL A 72 -0.89 1.16 6.18
C VAL A 72 -2.09 1.72 6.95
N LEU A 73 -2.92 0.84 7.52
CA LEU A 73 -4.09 1.25 8.31
C LEU A 73 -3.67 2.01 9.58
N SER A 74 -2.60 1.56 10.25
CA SER A 74 -2.05 2.24 11.43
C SER A 74 -1.57 3.64 11.06
N LEU A 75 -0.78 3.79 9.99
CA LEU A 75 -0.32 5.10 9.52
C LEU A 75 -1.51 6.02 9.19
N ARG A 76 -2.54 5.49 8.54
CA ARG A 76 -3.77 6.24 8.23
C ARG A 76 -4.47 6.72 9.50
N TRP A 77 -4.60 5.84 10.50
CA TRP A 77 -5.21 6.18 11.78
C TRP A 77 -4.41 7.26 12.52
N LEU A 78 -3.07 7.12 12.59
CA LEU A 78 -2.20 8.14 13.19
C LEU A 78 -2.34 9.49 12.49
N LYS A 79 -2.36 9.52 11.14
CA LYS A 79 -2.54 10.76 10.38
C LYS A 79 -3.92 11.39 10.60
N LYS A 80 -4.96 10.58 10.81
CA LYS A 80 -6.32 11.07 11.10
C LYS A 80 -6.44 11.64 12.50
N HIS A 81 -5.78 11.04 13.49
CA HIS A 81 -5.89 11.44 14.88
C HIS A 81 -4.90 12.55 15.28
N ASN A 82 -3.75 12.64 14.60
CA ASN A 82 -2.69 13.58 14.93
C ASN A 82 -2.29 14.47 13.74
N ASN A 83 -2.67 15.75 13.81
CA ASN A 83 -2.35 16.75 12.79
C ASN A 83 -0.84 17.01 12.65
N LEU A 84 -0.02 16.76 13.68
CA LEU A 84 1.44 16.83 13.56
C LEU A 84 1.94 15.70 12.68
N VAL A 85 1.51 14.46 12.90
CA VAL A 85 1.91 13.31 12.07
C VAL A 85 1.48 13.53 10.62
N LYS A 86 0.28 14.08 10.40
CA LYS A 86 -0.16 14.48 9.07
C LYS A 86 0.78 15.51 8.42
N ARG A 87 1.15 16.58 9.13
CA ARG A 87 2.09 17.60 8.63
C ARG A 87 3.47 17.03 8.28
N TRP A 88 3.99 16.11 9.08
CA TRP A 88 5.30 15.50 8.85
C TRP A 88 5.30 14.53 7.65
N VAL A 89 4.23 13.75 7.48
CA VAL A 89 4.17 12.70 6.45
C VAL A 89 3.67 13.23 5.10
N ASP A 90 2.64 14.08 5.09
CA ASP A 90 2.01 14.58 3.86
C ASP A 90 2.34 16.06 3.58
N GLY A 91 3.01 16.76 4.49
CA GLY A 91 3.29 18.20 4.38
C GLY A 91 2.13 19.08 4.88
N GLU A 92 2.33 20.41 4.85
CA GLU A 92 1.25 21.37 5.03
C GLU A 92 0.51 21.63 3.72
N LEU A 93 -0.82 21.78 3.80
CA LEU A 93 -1.61 22.29 2.69
C LEU A 93 -1.23 23.77 2.48
N VAL A 94 -0.31 24.03 1.54
CA VAL A 94 -0.11 25.39 1.04
C VAL A 94 -1.29 25.70 0.11
N VAL A 95 -2.19 26.57 0.58
CA VAL A 95 -3.24 27.14 -0.26
C VAL A 95 -2.56 28.06 -1.28
N LEU A 96 -2.31 27.54 -2.48
CA LEU A 96 -1.68 28.31 -3.56
C LEU A 96 -2.62 29.39 -4.13
N VAL A 97 -3.95 29.25 -3.96
CA VAL A 97 -4.94 30.27 -4.31
C VAL A 97 -6.02 30.35 -3.23
N SER A 98 -6.04 31.47 -2.52
CA SER A 98 -7.15 31.93 -1.69
C SER A 98 -7.65 33.24 -2.34
N LYS A 99 -8.71 33.13 -3.15
CA LYS A 99 -9.46 34.14 -3.95
C LYS A 99 -9.46 33.75 -5.44
N GLY A 100 -10.59 33.42 -6.07
CA GLY A 100 -11.98 33.57 -5.65
C GLY A 100 -12.92 32.58 -6.32
#